data_AF-A0A922F8C4-F1
#
_entry.id   AF-A0A922F8C4-F1
#
_cell.length_a   1.000
_cell.length_b   1.000
_cell.length_c   1.000
_cell.angle_alpha   90.00
_cell.angle_beta   90.00
_cell.angle_gamma   90.00
#
_symmetry.space_group_name_H-M   'P 1'
#
loop_
_entity.id
_entity.type
_entity.pdbx_description
1 polymer ?
#
loop_
_entity_poly.entity_id
_entity_poly.type
_entity_poly.pdbx_seq_one_letter_code
_entity_poly.pdbx_strand_id
1 'polypeptide(L)'
;MINNGTDVPREFATPRRLRTDEIPGIVNEFRLAARNAITAGFDGVEIHGAHGFLIDQFMKDQVNDRTDQYGGSLENRCRFALEIVEAVANEIGAERVGIRLSPFTDYMESRDSNPKELGLYMAESLNKYGILYCHMVEPRMNGVWEKPNTSDSLLPMRKAFKGSFIVAGGYDREEGNNAIIENRTDLVAYGRQFLANPDLPRRFELDVPLNKYNRKTFYTFDPVIGYTDYPFLEDSP
;
A
#
# COMPACT_ATOMS: atom_id res chain seq x y z
N MET A 1 5.55 13.50 -3.65
CA MET A 1 5.86 14.37 -4.80
C MET A 1 6.37 15.72 -4.30
N ILE A 2 7.37 16.28 -4.99
CA ILE A 2 8.34 17.28 -4.52
C ILE A 2 7.69 18.63 -4.14
N ASN A 3 8.15 19.16 -3.01
CA ASN A 3 7.84 20.49 -2.49
C ASN A 3 8.81 21.49 -3.14
N ASN A 4 8.34 22.26 -4.14
CA ASN A 4 9.15 23.20 -4.94
C ASN A 4 9.39 24.55 -4.24
N GLY A 5 9.43 24.59 -2.90
CA GLY A 5 9.82 25.81 -2.17
C GLY A 5 8.88 27.00 -2.37
N THR A 6 7.70 26.79 -2.93
CA THR A 6 6.61 27.77 -2.95
C THR A 6 5.43 27.11 -2.25
N ASP A 7 5.10 27.59 -1.04
CA ASP A 7 3.87 27.28 -0.31
C ASP A 7 2.65 27.84 -1.05
N VAL A 8 2.45 27.41 -2.29
CA VAL A 8 1.17 27.56 -2.99
C VAL A 8 0.41 26.27 -2.68
N PRO A 9 -0.71 26.33 -1.93
CA PRO A 9 -1.58 25.18 -1.79
C PRO A 9 -1.88 24.66 -3.19
N ARG A 10 -1.54 23.40 -3.48
CA ARG A 10 -1.95 22.80 -4.75
C ARG A 10 -3.46 22.72 -4.73
N GLU A 11 -4.08 23.54 -5.57
CA GLU A 11 -5.51 23.50 -5.76
C GLU A 11 -5.85 22.27 -6.60
N PHE A 12 -6.59 21.33 -6.00
CA PHE A 12 -7.12 20.17 -6.71
C PHE A 12 -8.53 20.49 -7.17
N ALA A 13 -8.88 20.09 -8.40
CA ALA A 13 -10.25 20.20 -8.88
C ALA A 13 -11.18 19.37 -7.97
N THR A 14 -12.36 19.93 -7.65
CA THR A 14 -13.37 19.19 -6.89
C THR A 14 -13.74 17.91 -7.63
N PRO A 15 -13.63 16.72 -7.00
CA PRO A 15 -13.93 15.47 -7.66
C PRO A 15 -15.44 15.33 -7.89
N ARG A 16 -15.81 14.58 -8.94
CA ARG A 16 -17.20 14.14 -9.15
C ARG A 16 -17.40 12.81 -8.45
N ARG A 17 -18.47 12.68 -7.66
CA ARG A 17 -18.92 11.38 -7.13
C ARG A 17 -19.26 10.43 -8.29
N LEU A 18 -18.68 9.23 -8.26
CA LEU A 18 -19.06 8.14 -9.17
C LEU A 18 -20.52 7.75 -8.93
N ARG A 19 -21.31 7.63 -9.99
CA ARG A 19 -22.66 7.06 -9.89
C ARG A 19 -22.57 5.57 -9.61
N THR A 20 -23.60 5.04 -8.97
CA THR A 20 -23.69 3.63 -8.61
C THR A 20 -23.54 2.70 -9.83
N ASP A 21 -24.09 3.10 -10.97
CA ASP A 21 -24.04 2.36 -12.23
C ASP A 21 -22.66 2.40 -12.94
N GLU A 22 -21.76 3.29 -12.51
CA GLU A 22 -20.39 3.37 -13.05
C GLU A 22 -19.43 2.37 -12.36
N ILE A 23 -19.73 1.97 -11.12
CA ILE A 23 -18.82 1.16 -10.30
C ILE A 23 -18.51 -0.20 -10.93
N PRO A 24 -19.49 -0.97 -11.47
CA PRO A 24 -19.19 -2.22 -12.16
C PRO A 24 -18.23 -2.06 -13.35
N GLY A 25 -18.29 -0.92 -14.05
CA GLY A 25 -17.37 -0.59 -15.14
C GLY A 25 -15.93 -0.47 -14.65
N ILE A 26 -15.73 0.23 -13.53
CA ILE A 26 -14.41 0.42 -12.90
C ILE A 26 -13.85 -0.90 -12.37
N VAL A 27 -14.69 -1.74 -11.74
CA VAL A 27 -14.29 -3.09 -11.33
C VAL A 27 -13.77 -3.90 -12.53
N ASN A 28 -14.45 -3.79 -13.68
CA ASN A 28 -14.01 -4.44 -14.90
C ASN A 28 -12.70 -3.82 -15.47
N GLU A 29 -12.43 -2.53 -15.28
CA GLU A 29 -11.16 -1.92 -15.65
C GLU A 29 -9.98 -2.51 -14.84
N PHE A 30 -10.15 -2.71 -13.53
CA PHE A 30 -9.15 -3.41 -12.70
C PHE A 30 -8.92 -4.85 -13.17
N ARG A 31 -10.00 -5.58 -13.48
CA ARG A 31 -9.93 -6.94 -14.04
C ARG A 31 -9.12 -6.97 -15.34
N LEU A 32 -9.43 -6.09 -16.28
CA LEU A 32 -8.72 -5.98 -17.56
C LEU A 32 -7.25 -5.59 -17.37
N ALA A 33 -6.96 -4.67 -16.44
CA ALA A 33 -5.59 -4.29 -16.10
C ALA A 33 -4.79 -5.48 -15.55
N ALA A 34 -5.39 -6.30 -14.69
CA ALA A 34 -4.76 -7.51 -14.17
C ALA A 34 -4.45 -8.52 -15.28
N ARG A 35 -5.40 -8.78 -16.19
CA ARG A 35 -5.17 -9.62 -17.37
C ARG A 35 -4.00 -9.11 -18.22
N ASN A 36 -3.94 -7.80 -18.44
CA ASN A 36 -2.88 -7.18 -19.23
C ASN A 36 -1.53 -7.31 -18.53
N ALA A 37 -1.46 -7.20 -17.20
CA ALA A 37 -0.24 -7.42 -16.43
C ALA A 37 0.28 -8.87 -16.62
N ILE A 38 -0.60 -9.87 -16.53
CA ILE A 38 -0.19 -11.27 -16.79
C ILE A 38 0.25 -11.45 -18.24
N THR A 39 -0.44 -10.83 -19.21
CA THR A 39 -0.06 -10.87 -20.63
C THR A 39 1.31 -10.23 -20.86
N ALA A 40 1.67 -9.20 -20.10
CA ALA A 40 2.97 -8.55 -20.14
C ALA A 40 4.09 -9.33 -19.44
N GLY A 41 3.77 -10.45 -18.77
CA GLY A 41 4.75 -11.33 -18.12
C GLY A 41 4.97 -11.06 -16.63
N PHE A 42 4.12 -10.27 -15.96
CA PHE A 42 4.17 -10.14 -14.51
C PHE A 42 3.73 -11.44 -13.81
N ASP A 43 4.37 -11.77 -12.69
CA ASP A 43 4.01 -12.96 -11.88
C ASP A 43 2.65 -12.82 -11.20
N GLY A 44 2.23 -11.59 -10.91
CA GLY A 44 0.97 -11.26 -10.26
C GLY A 44 0.75 -9.75 -10.15
N VAL A 45 -0.26 -9.36 -9.38
CA VAL A 45 -0.63 -7.94 -9.19
C VAL A 45 -0.87 -7.61 -7.72
N GLU A 46 -0.51 -6.39 -7.33
CA GLU A 46 -0.92 -5.78 -6.07
C GLU A 46 -2.04 -4.76 -6.32
N ILE A 47 -3.23 -5.00 -5.78
CA ILE A 47 -4.33 -4.02 -5.82
C ILE A 47 -3.98 -2.89 -4.84
N HIS A 48 -3.93 -1.65 -5.35
CA HIS A 48 -3.62 -0.50 -4.50
C HIS A 48 -4.87 0.03 -3.77
N GLY A 49 -5.13 -0.52 -2.58
CA GLY A 49 -6.20 -0.11 -1.65
C GLY A 49 -5.76 0.84 -0.53
N ALA A 50 -4.82 1.75 -0.79
CA ALA A 50 -4.12 2.49 0.26
C ALA A 50 -3.86 3.95 -0.15
N HIS A 51 -3.26 4.72 0.76
CA HIS A 51 -2.71 6.06 0.55
C HIS A 51 -3.71 7.08 -0.03
N GLY A 52 -4.97 7.02 0.37
CA GLY A 52 -5.99 7.99 -0.07
C GLY A 52 -6.31 7.96 -1.56
N PHE A 53 -5.93 6.91 -2.29
CA PHE A 53 -6.39 6.68 -3.65
C PHE A 53 -7.81 6.10 -3.68
N LEU A 54 -8.36 5.91 -4.88
CA LEU A 54 -9.79 5.63 -5.11
C LEU A 54 -10.39 4.55 -4.17
N ILE A 55 -9.74 3.40 -4.03
CA ILE A 55 -10.25 2.31 -3.19
C ILE A 55 -10.22 2.71 -1.69
N ASP A 56 -9.16 3.37 -1.24
CA ASP A 56 -9.03 3.87 0.15
C ASP A 56 -10.08 4.97 0.43
N GLN A 57 -10.38 5.82 -0.55
CA GLN A 57 -11.43 6.84 -0.47
C GLN A 57 -12.82 6.23 -0.27
N PHE A 58 -13.13 5.09 -0.90
CA PHE A 58 -14.36 4.35 -0.64
C PHE A 58 -14.35 3.71 0.75
N MET A 59 -13.22 3.16 1.17
CA MET A 59 -13.14 2.47 2.46
C MET A 59 -13.26 3.40 3.65
N LYS A 60 -12.90 4.69 3.56
CA LYS A 60 -12.76 5.58 4.71
C LYS A 60 -13.90 6.59 4.89
N ASP A 61 -14.44 6.66 6.10
CA ASP A 61 -15.68 7.41 6.38
C ASP A 61 -15.57 8.94 6.36
N GLN A 62 -14.37 9.53 6.45
CA GLN A 62 -14.22 10.98 6.34
C GLN A 62 -14.23 11.46 4.87
N VAL A 63 -14.17 10.54 3.91
CA VAL A 63 -14.20 10.85 2.47
C VAL A 63 -15.42 10.21 1.80
N ASN A 64 -15.81 9.01 2.20
CA ASN A 64 -17.00 8.34 1.67
C ASN A 64 -18.28 8.78 2.40
N ASP A 65 -18.90 9.82 1.87
CA ASP A 65 -20.21 10.33 2.27
C ASP A 65 -21.36 9.78 1.40
N ARG A 66 -21.18 8.63 0.74
CA ARG A 66 -22.24 8.01 -0.07
C ARG A 66 -23.36 7.46 0.80
N THR A 67 -24.57 7.46 0.25
CA THR A 67 -25.79 6.92 0.89
C THR A 67 -26.35 5.69 0.17
N ASP A 68 -25.67 5.21 -0.88
CA ASP A 68 -26.03 3.99 -1.61
C ASP A 68 -25.32 2.76 -1.02
N GLN A 69 -25.36 1.62 -1.72
CA GLN A 69 -24.78 0.36 -1.24
C GLN A 69 -23.24 0.36 -1.12
N TYR A 70 -22.58 1.46 -1.50
CA TYR A 70 -21.14 1.63 -1.41
C TYR A 70 -20.71 2.64 -0.33
N GLY A 71 -21.62 3.11 0.54
CA GLY A 71 -21.28 3.95 1.69
C GLY A 71 -22.17 3.74 2.92
N GLY A 72 -21.93 4.57 3.93
CA GLY A 72 -22.56 4.44 5.24
C GLY A 72 -21.90 3.37 6.11
N SER A 73 -22.41 2.13 6.06
CA SER A 73 -21.88 1.05 6.91
C SER A 73 -20.47 0.62 6.49
N LEU A 74 -19.72 0.00 7.41
CA LEU A 74 -18.39 -0.51 7.14
C LEU A 74 -18.39 -1.53 5.99
N GLU A 75 -19.39 -2.41 5.95
CA GLU A 75 -19.55 -3.41 4.90
C GLU A 75 -19.74 -2.75 3.53
N ASN A 76 -20.57 -1.71 3.46
CA ASN A 76 -20.82 -0.98 2.23
C ASN A 76 -19.57 -0.22 1.75
N ARG A 77 -18.84 0.44 2.67
CA ARG A 77 -17.60 1.16 2.33
C ARG A 77 -16.52 0.22 1.79
N CYS A 78 -16.44 -1.00 2.32
CA CYS A 78 -15.49 -2.02 1.88
C CYS A 78 -15.94 -2.77 0.60
N ARG A 79 -17.22 -2.70 0.23
CA ARG A 79 -17.81 -3.46 -0.89
C ARG A 79 -17.04 -3.27 -2.20
N PHE A 80 -16.71 -2.04 -2.56
CA PHE A 80 -16.01 -1.73 -3.80
C PHE A 80 -14.62 -2.39 -3.87
N ALA A 81 -13.87 -2.35 -2.75
CA ALA A 81 -12.57 -3.00 -2.66
C ALA A 81 -12.69 -4.52 -2.84
N LEU A 82 -13.68 -5.15 -2.20
CA LEU A 82 -13.91 -6.59 -2.26
C LEU A 82 -14.42 -7.06 -3.63
N GLU A 83 -15.24 -6.26 -4.32
CA GLU A 83 -15.64 -6.51 -5.72
C GLU A 83 -14.44 -6.47 -6.68
N ILE A 84 -13.50 -5.54 -6.48
CA ILE A 84 -12.24 -5.51 -7.25
C ILE A 84 -11.40 -6.75 -6.97
N VAL A 85 -11.22 -7.11 -5.70
CA VAL A 85 -10.45 -8.29 -5.30
C VAL A 85 -11.04 -9.55 -5.93
N GLU A 86 -12.36 -9.73 -5.87
CA GLU A 86 -13.06 -10.85 -6.48
C GLU A 86 -12.86 -10.90 -8.00
N ALA A 87 -13.07 -9.78 -8.70
CA ALA A 87 -12.94 -9.73 -10.14
C ALA A 87 -11.52 -10.02 -10.62
N VAL A 88 -10.51 -9.47 -9.93
CA VAL A 88 -9.09 -9.69 -10.24
C VAL A 88 -8.68 -11.13 -9.93
N ALA A 89 -9.05 -11.67 -8.77
CA ALA A 89 -8.75 -13.05 -8.40
C ALA A 89 -9.38 -14.06 -9.37
N ASN A 90 -10.61 -13.82 -9.82
CA ASN A 90 -11.27 -14.66 -10.82
C ASN A 90 -10.60 -14.60 -12.21
N GLU A 91 -9.98 -13.48 -12.57
CA GLU A 91 -9.33 -13.30 -13.87
C GLU A 91 -7.97 -13.97 -13.95
N ILE A 92 -7.14 -13.80 -12.91
CA ILE A 92 -5.72 -14.19 -12.96
C ILE A 92 -5.31 -15.29 -11.97
N GLY A 93 -6.26 -15.78 -11.16
CA GLY A 93 -5.99 -16.71 -10.07
C GLY A 93 -5.64 -15.97 -8.77
N ALA A 94 -6.28 -16.35 -7.66
CA ALA A 94 -6.12 -15.70 -6.36
C ALA A 94 -4.67 -15.78 -5.82
N GLU A 95 -3.95 -16.85 -6.17
CA GLU A 95 -2.55 -17.07 -5.83
C GLU A 95 -1.59 -16.05 -6.46
N ARG A 96 -2.07 -15.21 -7.38
CA ARG A 96 -1.32 -14.12 -8.02
C ARG A 96 -1.75 -12.73 -7.58
N VAL A 97 -2.62 -12.64 -6.58
CA VAL A 97 -3.22 -11.38 -6.13
C VAL A 97 -2.73 -11.02 -4.74
N GLY A 98 -2.28 -9.79 -4.58
CA GLY A 98 -2.19 -9.15 -3.28
C GLY A 98 -3.01 -7.87 -3.23
N ILE A 99 -3.22 -7.34 -2.02
CA ILE A 99 -3.81 -6.02 -1.82
C ILE A 99 -2.99 -5.24 -0.81
N ARG A 100 -2.76 -3.96 -1.10
CA ARG A 100 -2.11 -3.02 -0.19
C ARG A 100 -3.13 -2.15 0.53
N LEU A 101 -3.03 -2.04 1.86
CA LEU A 101 -3.93 -1.28 2.72
C LEU A 101 -3.17 -0.33 3.66
N SER A 102 -3.78 0.81 4.00
CA SER A 102 -3.22 1.78 4.95
C SER A 102 -4.29 2.35 5.88
N PRO A 103 -4.89 1.48 6.75
CA PRO A 103 -6.06 1.87 7.54
C PRO A 103 -5.79 3.09 8.43
N PHE A 104 -4.59 3.17 9.02
CA PHE A 104 -4.22 4.23 9.98
C PHE A 104 -3.70 5.52 9.34
N THR A 105 -3.42 5.53 8.05
CA THR A 105 -2.80 6.67 7.37
C THR A 105 -3.87 7.71 7.00
N ASP A 106 -3.62 9.00 7.28
CA ASP A 106 -4.52 10.11 6.93
C ASP A 106 -4.11 10.88 5.63
N TYR A 107 -3.23 10.27 4.84
CA TYR A 107 -2.68 10.87 3.62
C TYR A 107 -3.77 11.27 2.62
N MET A 108 -3.59 12.44 1.97
CA MET A 108 -4.57 13.06 1.07
C MET A 108 -5.95 13.23 1.72
N GLU A 109 -5.97 13.56 3.02
CA GLU A 109 -7.19 13.81 3.80
C GLU A 109 -8.10 12.57 3.92
N SER A 110 -7.61 11.39 3.53
CA SER A 110 -8.34 10.14 3.59
C SER A 110 -8.17 9.47 4.95
N ARG A 111 -9.00 9.89 5.90
CA ARG A 111 -9.03 9.43 7.29
C ARG A 111 -10.25 8.55 7.56
N ASP A 112 -10.09 7.57 8.45
CA ASP A 112 -11.21 6.80 9.02
C ASP A 112 -11.41 7.15 10.50
N SER A 113 -12.65 7.13 10.98
CA SER A 113 -12.94 7.34 12.41
C SER A 113 -12.57 6.13 13.29
N ASN A 114 -12.56 4.92 12.73
CA ASN A 114 -12.19 3.67 13.42
C ASN A 114 -11.27 2.79 12.55
N PRO A 115 -10.01 3.20 12.31
CA PRO A 115 -9.09 2.49 11.42
C PRO A 115 -8.77 1.06 11.87
N LYS A 116 -8.91 0.76 13.17
CA LYS A 116 -8.73 -0.60 13.71
C LYS A 116 -9.81 -1.53 13.20
N GLU A 117 -11.07 -1.11 13.31
CA GLU A 117 -12.21 -1.90 12.86
C GLU A 117 -12.18 -2.07 11.34
N LEU A 118 -11.87 -1.00 10.59
CA LEU A 118 -11.71 -1.06 9.14
C LEU A 118 -10.63 -2.08 8.73
N GLY A 119 -9.43 -1.99 9.31
CA GLY A 119 -8.33 -2.88 8.97
C GLY A 119 -8.62 -4.34 9.34
N LEU A 120 -9.27 -4.58 10.48
CA LEU A 120 -9.64 -5.93 10.92
C LEU A 120 -10.70 -6.52 9.99
N TYR A 121 -11.76 -5.76 9.68
CA TYR A 121 -12.82 -6.19 8.77
C TYR A 121 -12.26 -6.58 7.39
N MET A 122 -11.36 -5.76 6.83
CA MET A 122 -10.73 -6.08 5.55
C MET A 122 -9.86 -7.34 5.65
N ALA A 123 -9.01 -7.46 6.68
CA ALA A 123 -8.19 -8.66 6.87
C ALA A 123 -9.03 -9.95 6.97
N GLU A 124 -10.16 -9.91 7.67
CA GLU A 124 -11.08 -11.04 7.78
C GLU A 124 -11.78 -11.33 6.45
N SER A 125 -12.31 -10.30 5.79
CA SER A 125 -13.09 -10.42 4.54
C SER A 125 -12.26 -10.96 3.38
N LEU A 126 -11.00 -10.54 3.27
CA LEU A 126 -10.08 -10.97 2.21
C LEU A 126 -9.84 -12.49 2.22
N ASN A 127 -9.98 -13.15 3.36
CA ASN A 127 -9.84 -14.61 3.46
C ASN A 127 -10.84 -15.38 2.60
N LYS A 128 -12.02 -14.81 2.32
CA LYS A 128 -13.04 -15.43 1.45
C LYS A 128 -12.51 -15.64 0.03
N TYR A 129 -11.60 -14.80 -0.42
CA TYR A 129 -11.10 -14.77 -1.80
C TYR A 129 -9.79 -15.54 -1.97
N GLY A 130 -9.17 -15.98 -0.86
CA GLY A 130 -7.94 -16.78 -0.90
C GLY A 130 -6.75 -16.10 -1.58
N ILE A 131 -6.70 -14.76 -1.56
CA ILE A 131 -5.60 -14.00 -2.17
C ILE A 131 -4.26 -14.30 -1.48
N LEU A 132 -3.17 -14.20 -2.24
CA LEU A 132 -1.82 -14.58 -1.80
C LEU A 132 -1.36 -13.79 -0.57
N TYR A 133 -1.49 -12.46 -0.61
CA TYR A 133 -0.98 -11.62 0.47
C TYR A 133 -1.79 -10.36 0.75
N CYS A 134 -1.66 -9.89 2.00
CA CYS A 134 -2.12 -8.58 2.42
C CYS A 134 -0.90 -7.74 2.84
N HIS A 135 -0.68 -6.63 2.17
CA HIS A 135 0.42 -5.70 2.43
C HIS A 135 -0.10 -4.47 3.18
N MET A 136 0.30 -4.28 4.44
CA MET A 136 -0.19 -3.18 5.27
C MET A 136 0.90 -2.17 5.61
N VAL A 137 0.51 -0.90 5.59
CA VAL A 137 1.35 0.21 6.01
C VAL A 137 1.22 0.41 7.52
N GLU A 138 2.36 0.50 8.21
CA GLU A 138 2.42 0.63 9.67
C GLU A 138 1.76 1.93 10.18
N PRO A 139 1.12 1.92 11.36
CA PRO A 139 0.45 3.09 11.92
C PRO A 139 1.39 4.28 12.22
N ARG A 140 2.68 4.01 12.42
CA ARG A 140 3.72 5.05 12.56
C ARG A 140 3.93 5.85 11.27
N MET A 141 3.34 5.46 10.14
CA MET A 141 3.42 6.19 8.89
C MET A 141 2.21 7.08 8.68
N ASN A 142 2.48 8.36 8.42
CA ASN A 142 1.50 9.29 7.89
C ASN A 142 1.86 9.76 6.48
N GLY A 143 1.40 9.02 5.48
CA GLY A 143 1.81 9.21 4.10
C GLY A 143 3.30 8.96 3.94
N VAL A 144 4.07 10.01 3.61
CA VAL A 144 5.53 9.91 3.39
C VAL A 144 6.38 10.23 4.64
N TRP A 145 5.72 10.55 5.76
CA TRP A 145 6.33 11.00 7.01
C TRP A 145 6.13 9.99 8.13
N GLU A 146 7.06 9.97 9.08
CA GLU A 146 6.96 9.16 10.29
C GLU A 146 6.30 9.96 11.42
N LYS A 147 5.32 9.36 12.09
CA LYS A 147 4.75 9.80 13.36
C LYS A 147 5.31 8.88 14.45
N PRO A 148 6.23 9.36 15.31
CA PRO A 148 7.00 8.48 16.19
C PRO A 148 6.22 7.89 17.38
N ASN A 149 5.00 8.34 17.66
CA ASN A 149 4.23 7.88 18.82
C ASN A 149 2.81 7.44 18.43
N THR A 150 2.56 6.14 18.40
CA THR A 150 1.22 5.55 18.36
C THR A 150 1.21 4.21 19.11
N SER A 151 0.12 3.89 19.80
CA SER A 151 -0.12 2.58 20.42
C SER A 151 -0.83 1.61 19.47
N ASP A 152 -1.13 2.04 18.26
CA ASP A 152 -1.78 1.23 17.25
C ASP A 152 -0.80 0.19 16.68
N SER A 153 -1.34 -0.95 16.28
CA SER A 153 -0.56 -2.08 15.78
C SER A 153 -1.33 -2.82 14.68
N LEU A 154 -0.60 -3.38 13.72
CA LEU A 154 -1.13 -4.28 12.70
C LEU A 154 -1.31 -5.72 13.19
N LEU A 155 -0.88 -6.05 14.42
CA LEU A 155 -0.94 -7.42 14.94
C LEU A 155 -2.34 -8.06 14.90
N PRO A 156 -3.46 -7.35 15.21
CA PRO A 156 -4.79 -7.90 15.04
C PRO A 156 -5.08 -8.32 13.60
N MET A 157 -4.70 -7.50 12.61
CA MET A 157 -4.87 -7.79 11.18
C MET A 157 -4.00 -8.95 10.73
N ARG A 158 -2.74 -9.02 11.19
CA ARG A 158 -1.85 -10.17 10.96
C ARG A 158 -2.49 -11.47 11.45
N LYS A 159 -3.10 -11.47 12.63
CA LYS A 159 -3.75 -12.66 13.21
C LYS A 159 -5.03 -13.06 12.47
N ALA A 160 -5.74 -12.09 11.90
CA ALA A 160 -7.01 -12.32 11.20
C ALA A 160 -6.83 -12.81 9.75
N PHE A 161 -5.81 -12.32 9.05
CA PHE A 161 -5.51 -12.72 7.67
C PHE A 161 -4.75 -14.06 7.61
N LYS A 162 -5.19 -14.98 6.74
CA LYS A 162 -4.68 -16.35 6.66
C LYS A 162 -3.58 -16.55 5.60
N GLY A 163 -3.44 -15.62 4.65
CA GLY A 163 -2.36 -15.64 3.66
C GLY A 163 -1.08 -14.98 4.20
N SER A 164 -0.13 -14.70 3.31
CA SER A 164 1.10 -13.99 3.69
C SER A 164 0.81 -12.54 4.06
N PHE A 165 1.36 -12.09 5.16
CA PHE A 165 1.23 -10.70 5.61
C PHE A 165 2.54 -9.96 5.41
N ILE A 166 2.47 -8.81 4.73
CA ILE A 166 3.62 -7.96 4.44
C ILE A 166 3.43 -6.64 5.17
N VAL A 167 4.46 -6.17 5.88
CA VAL A 167 4.44 -4.84 6.51
C VAL A 167 5.40 -3.90 5.82
N ALA A 168 5.04 -2.62 5.76
CA ALA A 168 5.91 -1.54 5.32
C ALA A 168 5.73 -0.32 6.21
N GLY A 169 6.79 0.46 6.43
CA GLY A 169 6.69 1.75 7.11
C GLY A 169 7.82 2.03 8.06
N GLY A 170 8.94 2.48 7.51
CA GLY A 170 10.07 2.98 8.32
C GLY A 170 10.99 1.92 8.91
N TYR A 171 10.79 0.65 8.59
CA TYR A 171 11.66 -0.43 9.05
C TYR A 171 13.12 -0.24 8.64
N ASP A 172 14.03 -0.53 9.57
CA ASP A 172 15.41 -0.88 9.29
C ASP A 172 15.62 -2.41 9.31
N ARG A 173 16.87 -2.85 9.32
CA ARG A 173 17.25 -4.26 9.37
C ARG A 173 16.84 -4.93 10.68
N GLU A 174 17.17 -4.33 11.81
CA GLU A 174 16.94 -4.91 13.14
C GLU A 174 15.45 -4.94 13.46
N GLU A 175 14.74 -3.84 13.24
CA GLU A 175 13.29 -3.78 13.41
C GLU A 175 12.55 -4.79 12.53
N GLY A 176 13.03 -4.99 11.29
CA GLY A 176 12.45 -5.95 10.35
C GLY A 176 12.67 -7.39 10.81
N ASN A 177 13.89 -7.73 11.23
CA ASN A 177 14.21 -9.04 11.81
C ASN A 177 13.35 -9.32 13.05
N ASN A 178 13.24 -8.36 13.95
CA ASN A 178 12.41 -8.49 15.16
C ASN A 178 10.93 -8.69 14.80
N ALA A 179 10.40 -7.99 13.80
CA ALA A 179 9.01 -8.18 13.36
C ALA A 179 8.70 -9.60 12.90
N ILE A 180 9.64 -10.25 12.21
CA ILE A 180 9.51 -11.64 11.76
C ILE A 180 9.63 -12.59 12.96
N ILE A 181 10.66 -12.43 13.80
CA ILE A 181 10.89 -13.27 14.99
C ILE A 181 9.68 -13.25 15.94
N GLU A 182 9.06 -12.08 16.10
CA GLU A 182 7.89 -11.87 16.95
C GLU A 182 6.56 -12.28 16.29
N ASN A 183 6.59 -12.87 15.09
CA ASN A 183 5.41 -13.24 14.30
C ASN A 183 4.44 -12.07 14.03
N ARG A 184 4.96 -10.84 13.93
CA ARG A 184 4.16 -9.66 13.57
C ARG A 184 3.90 -9.57 12.07
N THR A 185 4.74 -10.22 11.25
CA THR A 185 4.65 -10.24 9.80
C THR A 185 5.35 -11.47 9.23
N ASP A 186 5.05 -11.85 7.99
CA ASP A 186 5.81 -12.88 7.27
C ASP A 186 6.91 -12.23 6.41
N LEU A 187 6.68 -11.02 5.90
CA LEU A 187 7.60 -10.28 5.04
C LEU A 187 7.64 -8.79 5.44
N VAL A 188 8.78 -8.14 5.17
CA VAL A 188 8.96 -6.70 5.37
C VAL A 188 9.32 -6.05 4.03
N ALA A 189 8.56 -5.04 3.62
CA ALA A 189 8.80 -4.29 2.39
C ALA A 189 9.53 -2.97 2.67
N TYR A 190 10.60 -2.73 1.91
CA TYR A 190 11.45 -1.56 2.02
C TYR A 190 11.34 -0.70 0.76
N GLY A 191 10.97 0.58 0.90
CA GLY A 191 10.85 1.50 -0.24
C GLY A 191 12.07 2.40 -0.42
N ARG A 192 12.20 3.42 0.45
CA ARG A 192 13.25 4.45 0.38
C ARG A 192 14.68 3.85 0.40
N GLN A 193 14.88 2.79 1.17
CA GLN A 193 16.19 2.13 1.24
C GLN A 193 16.51 1.39 -0.06
N PHE A 194 15.55 0.66 -0.64
CA PHE A 194 15.75 -0.04 -1.92
C PHE A 194 16.05 0.92 -3.06
N LEU A 195 15.41 2.10 -3.09
CA LEU A 195 15.69 3.11 -4.10
C LEU A 195 17.18 3.49 -4.16
N ALA A 196 17.83 3.63 -3.00
CA ALA A 196 19.25 4.01 -2.94
C ALA A 196 20.22 2.83 -2.86
N ASN A 197 19.71 1.62 -2.60
CA ASN A 197 20.52 0.42 -2.34
C ASN A 197 19.97 -0.69 -3.24
N PRO A 198 20.42 -0.79 -4.51
CA PRO A 198 19.90 -1.79 -5.45
C PRO A 198 20.16 -3.23 -4.96
N ASP A 199 21.17 -3.41 -4.11
CA ASP A 199 21.59 -4.65 -3.46
C ASP A 199 21.26 -4.69 -1.95
N LEU A 200 20.17 -4.00 -1.54
CA LEU A 200 19.75 -3.91 -0.12
C LEU A 200 19.75 -5.26 0.63
N PRO A 201 19.25 -6.38 0.07
CA PRO A 201 19.28 -7.66 0.78
C PRO A 201 20.70 -8.12 1.14
N ARG A 202 21.65 -7.94 0.23
CA ARG A 202 23.06 -8.30 0.47
C ARG A 202 23.69 -7.39 1.51
N ARG A 203 23.36 -6.09 1.48
CA ARG A 203 23.82 -5.14 2.50
C ARG A 203 23.29 -5.48 3.89
N PHE A 204 22.03 -5.91 3.99
CA PHE A 204 21.45 -6.41 5.23
C PHE A 204 22.06 -7.72 5.69
N GLU A 205 22.35 -8.66 4.79
CA GLU A 205 23.01 -9.91 5.15
C GLU A 205 24.40 -9.67 5.77
N LEU A 206 25.18 -8.75 5.17
CA LEU A 206 26.53 -8.42 5.60
C LEU A 206 26.60 -7.35 6.71
N ASP A 207 25.47 -6.75 7.07
CA ASP A 207 25.39 -5.66 8.05
C ASP A 207 26.33 -4.47 7.74
N VAL A 208 26.34 -4.05 6.47
CA VAL A 208 27.18 -2.96 5.97
C VAL A 208 26.41 -1.65 5.79
N PRO A 209 27.09 -0.49 5.75
CA PRO A 209 26.43 0.80 5.57
C PRO A 209 25.57 0.88 4.31
N LEU A 210 24.40 1.52 4.46
CA LEU A 210 23.50 1.82 3.35
C LEU A 210 23.87 3.16 2.68
N ASN A 211 23.72 3.20 1.37
CA ASN A 211 23.70 4.43 0.60
C ASN A 211 22.58 5.35 1.12
N LYS A 212 22.86 6.66 1.14
CA LYS A 212 21.88 7.68 1.51
C LYS A 212 21.03 8.04 0.31
N TYR A 213 19.71 7.89 0.43
CA TYR A 213 18.76 8.33 -0.59
C TYR A 213 18.71 9.87 -0.67
N ASN A 214 18.40 10.39 -1.87
CA ASN A 214 18.22 11.82 -2.10
C ASN A 214 16.75 12.12 -2.41
N ARG A 215 16.00 12.73 -1.47
CA ARG A 215 14.56 13.00 -1.68
C ARG A 215 14.29 13.98 -2.82
N LYS A 216 15.27 14.79 -3.23
CA LYS A 216 15.10 15.76 -4.32
C LYS A 216 14.98 15.07 -5.68
N THR A 217 15.47 13.84 -5.83
CA THR A 217 15.49 13.11 -7.10
C THR A 217 14.33 12.13 -7.26
N PHE A 218 13.56 11.84 -6.20
CA PHE A 218 12.51 10.80 -6.20
C PHE A 218 11.46 10.95 -7.30
N TYR A 219 11.19 12.17 -7.74
CA TYR A 219 10.15 12.46 -8.73
C TYR A 219 10.68 13.47 -9.76
N THR A 220 11.83 13.16 -10.34
CA THR A 220 12.41 13.93 -11.46
C THR A 220 12.26 13.16 -12.76
N PHE A 221 12.43 13.84 -13.89
CA PHE A 221 12.39 13.22 -15.21
C PHE A 221 13.75 12.66 -15.65
N ASP A 222 14.79 12.84 -14.83
CA ASP A 222 16.12 12.34 -15.14
C ASP A 222 16.14 10.80 -15.02
N PRO A 223 16.52 10.06 -16.07
CA PRO A 223 16.49 8.61 -16.06
C PRO A 223 17.69 7.98 -15.32
N VAL A 224 18.66 8.78 -14.88
CA VAL A 224 19.89 8.29 -14.25
C VAL A 224 20.02 8.84 -12.84
N ILE A 225 19.96 10.16 -12.66
CA ILE A 225 20.33 10.84 -11.42
C ILE A 225 19.34 10.54 -10.28
N GLY A 226 19.83 9.85 -9.26
CA GLY A 226 19.04 9.37 -8.13
C GLY A 226 18.00 8.32 -8.51
N TYR A 227 18.26 7.56 -9.59
CA TYR A 227 17.44 6.44 -10.05
C TYR A 227 18.29 5.19 -10.33
N THR A 228 19.20 5.25 -11.30
CA THR A 228 20.08 4.12 -11.66
C THR A 228 21.56 4.36 -11.37
N ASP A 229 21.92 5.51 -10.80
CA ASP A 229 23.28 5.90 -10.46
C ASP A 229 23.68 5.57 -9.01
N TYR A 230 22.81 4.92 -8.24
CA TYR A 230 23.15 4.44 -6.91
C TYR A 230 24.11 3.24 -6.99
N PRO A 231 25.28 3.29 -6.34
CA PRO A 231 26.32 2.28 -6.50
C PRO A 231 25.95 0.96 -5.79
N PHE A 232 26.39 -0.15 -6.37
CA PHE A 232 26.39 -1.45 -5.68
C PHE A 232 27.49 -1.49 -4.61
N LEU A 233 27.43 -2.47 -3.71
CA LEU A 233 28.44 -2.68 -2.68
C LEU A 233 29.82 -2.94 -3.30
N GLU A 234 29.87 -3.66 -4.42
CA GLU A 234 31.10 -3.99 -5.15
C GLU A 234 31.78 -2.78 -5.81
N ASP A 235 31.00 -1.72 -6.09
CA ASP A 235 31.50 -0.46 -6.65
C ASP A 235 32.00 0.51 -5.58
N SER A 236 31.76 0.19 -4.30
CA SER A 236 32.18 1.02 -3.17
C SER A 236 33.61 0.64 -2.74
N PRO A 237 34.57 1.58 -2.75
CA PRO A 237 35.97 1.31 -2.42
C PRO A 237 36.19 0.90 -0.96
#